data_AF-A0A7S2JCT3-F1
#
_entry.id   AF-A0A7S2JCT3-F1
#
_cell.length_a   1.000
_cell.length_b   1.000
_cell.length_c   1.000
_cell.angle_alpha   90.00
_cell.angle_beta   90.00
_cell.angle_gamma   90.00
#
_symmetry.space_group_name_H-M   'P 1'
#
loop_
_entity.id
_entity.type
_entity.pdbx_description
1 polymer ?
#
loop_
_entity_poly.entity_id
_entity_poly.type
_entity_poly.pdbx_seq_one_letter_code
_entity_poly.pdbx_strand_id
1 'polypeptide(L)'
;MGCAQSRLRTRVDVRSLESIVQTGDLILFSSMHAASHVTKCFTASTWDHCGIIVKFSAKHVFILEYAGGVFLYPLFTRLYTYYAIQGREIVLRRLLPGQERGVMQRRIEKFVYSVLGNKPPSIEEIVVAVLKQESFITPIVSRLAGGTKKDDEVKDDLQTLFCSKLIAAAYKDIGLLGKHRKTSDFLPKHFSVQYDDYLDLQGGALLGPELPVSFDSVSAEVEKIKQTIAEDERQCASRPFHGSPRTYVRSRTRRHQMLLAHLISCSHSLISCMLHPWR
;
A
#
# COMPACT_ATOMS: atom_id res chain seq x y z
N MET A 1 31.41 -8.67 29.76
CA MET A 1 30.27 -9.10 28.92
C MET A 1 29.36 -7.89 28.72
N GLY A 2 29.53 -7.17 27.61
CA GLY A 2 28.74 -5.97 27.31
C GLY A 2 27.42 -6.36 26.67
N CYS A 3 26.33 -6.24 27.44
CA CYS A 3 24.98 -6.30 26.90
C CYS A 3 24.78 -5.09 25.99
N ALA A 4 24.86 -5.31 24.67
CA ALA A 4 24.49 -4.30 23.70
C ALA A 4 23.00 -4.03 23.84
N GLN A 5 22.67 -2.95 24.54
CA GLN A 5 21.35 -2.33 24.51
C GLN A 5 21.05 -2.01 23.04
N SER A 6 20.19 -2.81 22.42
CA SER A 6 19.67 -2.51 21.11
C SER A 6 18.95 -1.17 21.21
N ARG A 7 19.48 -0.14 20.52
CA ARG A 7 18.74 1.11 20.34
C ARG A 7 17.40 0.72 19.73
N LEU A 8 16.32 0.93 20.48
CA LEU A 8 14.96 0.86 19.96
C LEU A 8 14.91 1.77 18.73
N ARG A 9 14.82 1.20 17.53
CA ARG A 9 14.71 1.98 16.30
C ARG A 9 13.35 2.68 16.35
N THR A 10 13.36 3.99 16.57
CA THR A 10 12.16 4.84 16.60
C THR A 10 11.59 5.14 15.22
N ARG A 11 12.30 4.75 14.16
CA ARG A 11 11.90 4.87 12.76
C ARG A 11 12.65 3.84 11.91
N VAL A 12 12.13 3.56 10.72
CA VAL A 12 12.72 2.67 9.73
C VAL A 12 13.05 3.46 8.47
N ASP A 13 14.27 3.34 7.96
CA ASP A 13 14.62 3.94 6.67
C ASP A 13 14.01 3.15 5.50
N VAL A 14 13.43 3.86 4.53
CA VAL A 14 12.73 3.28 3.37
C VAL A 14 13.61 2.32 2.55
N ARG A 15 14.91 2.58 2.40
CA ARG A 15 15.82 1.69 1.64
C ARG A 15 16.08 0.38 2.37
N SER A 16 16.02 0.40 3.71
CA SER A 16 16.20 -0.80 4.53
C SER A 16 14.91 -1.61 4.71
N LEU A 17 13.75 -1.04 4.37
CA LEU A 17 12.44 -1.59 4.72
C LEU A 17 12.22 -3.00 4.16
N GLU A 18 12.49 -3.23 2.87
CA GLU A 18 12.28 -4.52 2.22
C GLU A 18 13.10 -5.66 2.85
N SER A 19 14.25 -5.34 3.45
CA SER A 19 15.10 -6.32 4.13
C SER A 19 14.52 -6.78 5.48
N ILE A 20 13.75 -5.92 6.16
CA ILE A 20 13.28 -6.18 7.53
C ILE A 20 11.81 -6.59 7.63
N VAL A 21 10.99 -6.24 6.63
CA VAL A 21 9.57 -6.61 6.61
C VAL A 21 9.37 -8.08 6.26
N GLN A 22 8.26 -8.61 6.75
CA GLN A 22 7.83 -9.99 6.54
C GLN A 22 6.37 -10.03 6.08
N THR A 23 6.01 -11.13 5.40
CA THR A 23 4.63 -11.35 4.96
C THR A 23 3.66 -11.25 6.15
N GLY A 24 2.60 -10.46 5.98
CA GLY A 24 1.59 -10.21 7.01
C GLY A 24 1.82 -8.95 7.86
N ASP A 25 2.99 -8.32 7.79
CA ASP A 25 3.19 -6.97 8.34
C ASP A 25 2.25 -5.97 7.64
N LEU A 26 1.89 -4.89 8.31
CA LEU A 26 1.00 -3.87 7.78
C LEU A 26 1.74 -2.55 7.53
N ILE A 27 1.30 -1.84 6.51
CA ILE A 27 1.63 -0.42 6.31
C ILE A 27 0.35 0.38 6.48
N LEU A 28 0.38 1.41 7.33
CA LEU A 28 -0.70 2.38 7.46
C LEU A 28 -0.26 3.71 6.84
N PHE A 29 -1.22 4.39 6.23
CA PHE A 29 -1.01 5.67 5.56
C PHE A 29 -1.93 6.74 6.16
N SER A 30 -1.42 7.96 6.29
CA SER A 30 -2.20 9.14 6.66
C SER A 30 -1.97 10.26 5.64
N SER A 31 -3.05 10.81 5.08
CA SER A 31 -2.98 11.92 4.14
C SER A 31 -2.76 13.25 4.88
N MET A 32 -1.75 14.04 4.47
CA MET A 32 -1.45 15.35 5.06
C MET A 32 -2.51 16.42 4.73
N HIS A 33 -3.35 16.24 3.70
CA HIS A 33 -4.36 17.22 3.31
C HIS A 33 -5.71 16.95 3.99
N ALA A 34 -6.04 17.79 4.96
CA ALA A 34 -7.34 17.81 5.62
C ALA A 34 -8.47 18.36 4.71
N ALA A 35 -8.87 17.60 3.69
CA ALA A 35 -10.13 17.80 2.96
C ALA A 35 -10.56 16.43 2.40
N SER A 36 -11.52 15.71 2.98
CA SER A 36 -12.83 16.18 3.40
C SER A 36 -13.05 16.21 4.93
N HIS A 37 -13.80 17.22 5.38
CA HIS A 37 -14.29 17.37 6.75
C HIS A 37 -15.28 16.27 7.20
N VAL A 38 -15.48 15.21 6.41
CA VAL A 38 -16.44 14.13 6.71
C VAL A 38 -15.71 12.88 7.23
N THR A 39 -14.61 12.44 6.62
CA THR A 39 -13.88 11.23 7.08
C THR A 39 -13.11 11.42 8.38
N LYS A 40 -12.57 12.62 8.66
CA LYS A 40 -11.97 12.93 9.97
C LYS A 40 -13.02 13.10 11.09
N CYS A 41 -14.24 13.52 10.75
CA CYS A 41 -15.36 13.56 11.70
C CYS A 41 -15.91 12.17 12.06
N PHE A 42 -15.87 11.20 11.14
CA PHE A 42 -16.39 9.85 11.40
C PHE A 42 -15.35 8.85 11.94
N THR A 43 -14.05 9.06 11.73
CA THR A 43 -13.02 8.09 12.13
C THR A 43 -12.20 8.47 13.35
N ALA A 44 -12.13 9.75 13.76
CA ALA A 44 -11.32 10.21 14.90
C ALA A 44 -9.89 9.61 14.93
N SER A 45 -9.29 9.42 13.75
CA SER A 45 -7.97 8.80 13.57
C SER A 45 -7.28 9.43 12.38
N THR A 46 -5.95 9.47 12.42
CA THR A 46 -5.09 9.96 11.33
C THR A 46 -4.99 8.95 10.18
N TRP A 47 -5.16 7.65 10.46
CA TRP A 47 -5.01 6.59 9.46
C TRP A 47 -6.24 6.44 8.55
N ASP A 48 -6.05 6.66 7.26
CA ASP A 48 -7.11 6.65 6.23
C ASP A 48 -6.94 5.54 5.18
N HIS A 49 -5.79 4.86 5.16
CA HIS A 49 -5.51 3.78 4.23
C HIS A 49 -4.52 2.77 4.81
N CYS A 50 -4.56 1.54 4.31
CA CYS A 50 -3.71 0.47 4.79
C CYS A 50 -3.46 -0.60 3.71
N GLY A 51 -2.33 -1.30 3.85
CA GLY A 51 -2.00 -2.47 3.03
C GLY A 51 -1.21 -3.51 3.84
N ILE A 52 -1.15 -4.72 3.29
CA ILE A 52 -0.46 -5.87 3.89
C ILE A 52 0.77 -6.24 3.06
N ILE A 53 1.89 -6.48 3.72
CA ILE A 53 3.13 -6.92 3.08
C ILE A 53 3.00 -8.36 2.61
N VAL A 54 3.44 -8.61 1.38
CA VAL A 54 3.57 -9.95 0.79
C VAL A 54 4.97 -10.10 0.24
N LYS A 55 5.73 -11.02 0.80
CA LYS A 55 7.14 -11.26 0.47
C LYS A 55 7.32 -12.67 -0.07
N PHE A 56 7.47 -12.80 -1.40
CA PHE A 56 7.70 -14.08 -2.07
C PHE A 56 9.17 -14.52 -1.99
N SER A 57 10.10 -13.56 -1.92
CA SER A 57 11.51 -13.83 -1.67
C SER A 57 12.22 -12.60 -1.10
N ALA A 58 13.51 -12.71 -0.77
CA ALA A 58 14.30 -11.59 -0.27
C ALA A 58 14.31 -10.35 -1.20
N LYS A 59 14.13 -10.55 -2.52
CA LYS A 59 14.14 -9.49 -3.54
C LYS A 59 12.75 -9.12 -4.05
N HIS A 60 11.72 -9.86 -3.65
CA HIS A 60 10.37 -9.74 -4.19
C HIS A 60 9.41 -9.40 -3.04
N VAL A 61 9.36 -8.12 -2.72
CA VAL A 61 8.57 -7.55 -1.61
C VAL A 61 7.49 -6.64 -2.18
N PHE A 62 6.24 -6.94 -1.84
CA PHE A 62 5.07 -6.26 -2.36
C PHE A 62 4.17 -5.77 -1.23
N ILE A 63 3.30 -4.83 -1.56
CA ILE A 63 2.13 -4.45 -0.76
C ILE A 63 0.87 -4.86 -1.51
N LEU A 64 0.01 -5.64 -0.84
CA LEU A 64 -1.35 -5.90 -1.28
C LEU A 64 -2.27 -4.85 -0.65
N GLU A 65 -3.01 -4.12 -1.47
CA GLU A 65 -3.92 -3.07 -1.01
C GLU A 65 -5.15 -2.96 -1.92
N TYR A 66 -6.16 -2.25 -1.44
CA TYR A 66 -7.28 -1.83 -2.27
C TYR A 66 -7.16 -0.34 -2.61
N ALA A 67 -7.03 0.00 -3.90
CA ALA A 67 -6.92 1.39 -4.38
C ALA A 67 -7.79 1.61 -5.64
N GLY A 68 -9.11 1.39 -5.51
CA GLY A 68 -10.06 1.31 -6.64
C GLY A 68 -10.15 -0.08 -7.27
N GLY A 69 -9.49 -1.05 -6.65
CA GLY A 69 -9.33 -2.45 -7.02
C GLY A 69 -8.30 -3.10 -6.11
N VAL A 70 -8.22 -4.42 -6.06
CA VAL A 70 -7.15 -5.14 -5.34
C VAL A 70 -5.88 -5.13 -6.18
N PHE A 71 -4.82 -4.53 -5.67
CA PHE A 71 -3.55 -4.43 -6.35
C PHE A 71 -2.43 -4.99 -5.50
N LEU A 72 -1.43 -5.55 -6.18
CA LEU A 72 -0.18 -5.98 -5.58
C LEU A 72 0.91 -5.11 -6.19
N TYR A 73 1.57 -4.24 -5.43
CA TYR A 73 2.58 -3.32 -5.96
C TYR A 73 3.96 -3.59 -5.35
N PRO A 74 5.08 -3.37 -6.08
CA PRO A 74 6.40 -3.39 -5.48
C PRO A 74 6.45 -2.40 -4.32
N LEU A 75 6.90 -2.86 -3.15
CA LEU A 75 6.75 -2.12 -1.90
C LEU A 75 7.40 -0.74 -1.99
N PHE A 76 8.70 -0.69 -2.33
CA PHE A 76 9.43 0.57 -2.40
C PHE A 76 8.75 1.59 -3.32
N THR A 77 8.42 1.20 -4.56
CA THR A 77 7.76 2.06 -5.54
C THR A 77 6.45 2.64 -5.02
N ARG A 78 5.63 1.80 -4.36
CA ARG A 78 4.33 2.24 -3.87
C ARG A 78 4.43 3.19 -2.70
N LEU A 79 5.32 2.91 -1.74
CA LEU A 79 5.56 3.81 -0.60
C LEU A 79 6.15 5.14 -1.07
N TYR A 80 7.10 5.10 -2.00
CA TYR A 80 7.67 6.29 -2.61
C TYR A 80 6.60 7.14 -3.29
N THR A 81 5.67 6.53 -4.01
CA THR A 81 4.54 7.22 -4.63
C THR A 81 3.66 7.94 -3.60
N TYR A 82 3.24 7.22 -2.55
CA TYR A 82 2.40 7.80 -1.51
C TYR A 82 3.09 8.92 -0.73
N TYR A 83 4.38 8.78 -0.46
CA TYR A 83 5.14 9.81 0.23
C TYR A 83 5.46 11.00 -0.66
N ALA A 84 6.17 10.78 -1.79
CA ALA A 84 6.74 11.85 -2.61
C ALA A 84 5.68 12.65 -3.36
N ILE A 85 4.63 11.96 -3.85
CA ILE A 85 3.62 12.58 -4.73
C ILE A 85 2.39 12.99 -3.93
N GLN A 86 1.93 12.16 -3.00
CA GLN A 86 0.70 12.43 -2.23
C GLN A 86 0.96 13.04 -0.85
N GLY A 87 2.23 13.15 -0.44
CA GLY A 87 2.59 13.70 0.86
C GLY A 87 2.01 12.91 2.02
N ARG A 88 1.94 11.57 1.94
CA ARG A 88 1.37 10.77 3.04
C ARG A 88 2.41 10.46 4.11
N GLU A 89 1.99 10.49 5.38
CA GLU A 89 2.73 9.83 6.46
C GLU A 89 2.55 8.32 6.36
N ILE A 90 3.60 7.58 6.70
CA ILE A 90 3.66 6.12 6.50
C ILE A 90 4.27 5.48 7.75
N VAL A 91 3.59 4.48 8.31
CA VAL A 91 4.09 3.67 9.42
C VAL A 91 4.04 2.18 9.09
N LEU A 92 5.03 1.44 9.58
CA LEU A 92 5.08 -0.01 9.60
C LEU A 92 4.52 -0.54 10.93
N ARG A 93 3.69 -1.57 10.85
CA ARG A 93 3.18 -2.36 11.98
C ARG A 93 3.57 -3.81 11.77
N ARG A 94 4.52 -4.31 12.56
CA ARG A 94 5.04 -5.68 12.42
C ARG A 94 4.08 -6.69 13.01
N LEU A 95 3.79 -7.76 12.27
CA LEU A 95 2.96 -8.85 12.79
C LEU A 95 3.82 -9.87 13.53
N LEU A 96 3.52 -10.06 14.81
CA LEU A 96 3.94 -11.19 15.62
C LEU A 96 2.81 -12.23 15.55
N PRO A 97 2.92 -13.29 14.73
CA PRO A 97 1.75 -14.07 14.32
C PRO A 97 1.22 -15.07 15.36
N GLY A 98 1.88 -15.23 16.52
CA GLY A 98 1.53 -16.25 17.53
C GLY A 98 1.66 -17.71 17.07
N GLN A 99 2.03 -17.95 15.81
CA GLN A 99 2.16 -19.25 15.15
C GLN A 99 3.40 -19.30 14.25
N GLU A 100 3.72 -20.47 13.71
CA GLU A 100 4.86 -20.64 12.80
C GLU A 100 4.74 -19.71 11.57
N ARG A 101 5.73 -18.84 11.37
CA ARG A 101 5.72 -17.83 10.31
C ARG A 101 5.63 -18.44 8.90
N GLY A 102 6.31 -19.56 8.65
CA GLY A 102 6.28 -20.23 7.34
C GLY A 102 4.88 -20.71 6.95
N VAL A 103 4.11 -21.24 7.91
CA VAL A 103 2.71 -21.64 7.70
C VAL A 103 1.84 -20.44 7.38
N MET A 104 1.95 -19.37 8.17
CA MET A 104 1.16 -18.16 7.99
C MET A 104 1.48 -17.47 6.64
N GLN A 105 2.75 -17.46 6.23
CA GLN A 105 3.17 -16.90 4.94
C GLN A 105 2.52 -17.63 3.78
N ARG A 106 2.57 -18.97 3.76
CA ARG A 106 1.91 -19.79 2.72
C ARG A 106 0.41 -19.54 2.64
N ARG A 107 -0.25 -19.31 3.78
CA ARG A 107 -1.70 -19.00 3.80
C ARG A 107 -2.01 -17.61 3.25
N ILE A 108 -1.21 -16.60 3.58
CA ILE A 108 -1.36 -15.25 2.99
C ILE A 108 -1.10 -15.29 1.48
N GLU A 109 -0.05 -15.99 1.04
CA GLU A 109 0.22 -16.15 -0.40
C GLU A 109 -0.95 -16.83 -1.12
N LYS A 110 -1.52 -17.89 -0.54
CA LYS A 110 -2.74 -18.54 -1.06
C LYS A 110 -3.92 -17.57 -1.13
N PHE A 111 -4.12 -16.75 -0.10
CA PHE A 111 -5.15 -15.71 -0.10
C PHE A 111 -4.92 -14.70 -1.24
N VAL A 112 -3.69 -14.22 -1.42
CA VAL A 112 -3.30 -13.30 -2.50
C VAL A 112 -3.65 -13.89 -3.86
N TYR A 113 -3.31 -15.15 -4.12
CA TYR A 113 -3.68 -15.82 -5.37
C TYR A 113 -5.19 -15.90 -5.56
N SER A 114 -5.94 -16.18 -4.49
CA SER A 114 -7.41 -16.23 -4.58
C SER A 114 -8.05 -14.90 -4.96
N VAL A 115 -7.51 -13.77 -4.48
CA VAL A 115 -8.08 -12.44 -4.75
C VAL A 115 -7.64 -11.84 -6.09
N LEU A 116 -6.49 -12.27 -6.63
CA LEU A 116 -5.98 -11.82 -7.92
C LEU A 116 -6.53 -12.62 -9.12
N GLY A 117 -7.10 -13.81 -8.91
CA GLY A 117 -7.81 -14.60 -9.93
C GLY A 117 -7.07 -15.85 -10.44
N ASN A 118 -7.76 -16.67 -11.25
CA ASN A 118 -7.36 -18.05 -11.61
C ASN A 118 -6.20 -18.14 -12.61
N LYS A 119 -4.98 -18.02 -12.08
CA LYS A 119 -3.76 -18.80 -12.39
C LYS A 119 -2.62 -18.06 -11.68
N PRO A 120 -1.87 -18.68 -10.75
CA PRO A 120 -0.70 -18.03 -10.19
C PRO A 120 0.27 -17.79 -11.35
N PRO A 121 0.50 -16.52 -11.73
CA PRO A 121 1.57 -16.27 -12.67
C PRO A 121 2.89 -16.64 -11.96
N SER A 122 3.93 -17.04 -12.69
CA SER A 122 5.28 -17.11 -12.11
C SER A 122 5.61 -15.78 -11.39
N ILE A 123 6.56 -15.73 -10.45
CA ILE A 123 6.93 -14.46 -9.79
C ILE A 123 7.22 -13.37 -10.83
N GLU A 124 7.82 -13.75 -11.95
CA GLU A 124 8.09 -12.90 -13.11
C GLU A 124 6.81 -12.43 -13.78
N GLU A 125 5.84 -13.32 -14.00
CA GLU A 125 4.53 -12.95 -14.56
C GLU A 125 3.69 -12.11 -13.58
N ILE A 126 3.84 -12.26 -12.25
CA ILE A 126 3.23 -11.38 -11.25
C ILE A 126 3.86 -10.00 -11.36
N VAL A 127 5.19 -9.92 -11.37
CA VAL A 127 5.93 -8.66 -11.59
C VAL A 127 5.47 -8.01 -12.89
N VAL A 128 5.42 -8.76 -13.99
CA VAL A 128 5.00 -8.26 -15.31
C VAL A 128 3.52 -7.87 -15.32
N ALA A 129 2.62 -8.64 -14.72
CA ALA A 129 1.19 -8.33 -14.65
C ALA A 129 0.92 -7.08 -13.81
N VAL A 130 1.63 -6.94 -12.69
CA VAL A 130 1.62 -5.75 -11.84
C VAL A 130 2.16 -4.53 -12.57
N LEU A 131 3.24 -4.69 -13.35
CA LEU A 131 3.80 -3.62 -14.19
C LEU A 131 2.89 -3.25 -15.37
N LYS A 132 2.05 -4.18 -15.85
CA LYS A 132 1.14 -4.00 -17.00
C LYS A 132 -0.31 -3.68 -16.63
N GLN A 133 -0.63 -3.50 -15.34
CA GLN A 133 -2.01 -3.53 -14.86
C GLN A 133 -2.85 -2.34 -15.37
N GLU A 134 -3.60 -2.56 -16.46
CA GLU A 134 -4.86 -1.87 -16.71
C GLU A 134 -6.00 -2.67 -16.04
N SER A 135 -6.68 -2.02 -15.10
CA SER A 135 -7.94 -2.39 -14.42
C SER A 135 -8.55 -3.77 -14.72
N PHE A 136 -8.36 -4.77 -13.85
CA PHE A 136 -8.96 -6.10 -14.04
C PHE A 136 -9.40 -6.78 -12.74
N ILE A 137 -10.54 -6.39 -12.12
CA ILE A 137 -11.17 -7.21 -11.06
C ILE A 137 -12.70 -7.00 -11.00
N THR A 138 -13.46 -8.04 -11.35
CA THR A 138 -14.94 -8.01 -11.34
C THR A 138 -15.62 -9.15 -10.52
N PRO A 139 -15.05 -10.37 -10.33
CA PRO A 139 -15.83 -11.45 -9.69
C PRO A 139 -15.92 -11.40 -8.15
N ILE A 140 -14.82 -11.11 -7.44
CA ILE A 140 -14.77 -11.18 -5.96
C ILE A 140 -15.28 -9.90 -5.30
N VAL A 141 -14.98 -8.74 -5.90
CA VAL A 141 -15.50 -7.44 -5.45
C VAL A 141 -17.04 -7.47 -5.45
N SER A 142 -17.67 -8.08 -6.46
CA SER A 142 -19.14 -8.20 -6.51
C SER A 142 -19.74 -9.07 -5.40
N ARG A 143 -18.96 -9.99 -4.79
CA ARG A 143 -19.37 -10.78 -3.62
C ARG A 143 -19.11 -10.07 -2.29
N LEU A 144 -18.14 -9.16 -2.24
CA LEU A 144 -17.80 -8.37 -1.05
C LEU A 144 -18.54 -7.02 -0.98
N ALA A 145 -18.95 -6.48 -2.13
CA ALA A 145 -19.62 -5.19 -2.29
C ALA A 145 -21.09 -5.40 -2.66
N GLY A 146 -21.88 -5.92 -1.71
CA GLY A 146 -23.33 -5.91 -1.86
C GLY A 146 -23.86 -4.48 -2.01
N GLY A 147 -24.31 -4.12 -3.22
CA GLY A 147 -25.29 -3.06 -3.47
C GLY A 147 -24.80 -1.67 -3.93
N THR A 148 -25.07 -1.39 -5.22
CA THR A 148 -25.46 -0.10 -5.87
C THR A 148 -24.54 1.14 -5.95
N LYS A 149 -24.60 1.76 -7.13
CA LYS A 149 -23.84 2.90 -7.70
C LYS A 149 -24.19 4.27 -7.08
N LYS A 150 -23.20 5.16 -6.87
CA LYS A 150 -23.06 6.53 -7.47
C LYS A 150 -21.90 7.36 -6.88
N ASP A 151 -21.31 8.17 -7.76
CA ASP A 151 -20.63 9.48 -7.62
C ASP A 151 -19.20 9.58 -7.02
N ASP A 152 -18.38 10.38 -7.70
CA ASP A 152 -16.90 10.44 -7.64
C ASP A 152 -16.31 10.95 -6.31
N GLU A 153 -17.11 11.51 -5.40
CA GLU A 153 -16.70 11.86 -4.01
C GLU A 153 -16.78 10.66 -3.06
N VAL A 154 -17.63 9.68 -3.35
CA VAL A 154 -17.83 8.47 -2.52
C VAL A 154 -16.66 7.49 -2.71
N LYS A 155 -15.79 7.71 -3.70
CA LYS A 155 -14.69 6.80 -4.04
C LYS A 155 -13.58 6.75 -2.98
N ASP A 156 -13.29 7.83 -2.27
CA ASP A 156 -12.20 7.86 -1.30
C ASP A 156 -12.62 7.16 0.00
N ASP A 157 -13.80 7.52 0.51
CA ASP A 157 -14.42 6.87 1.69
C ASP A 157 -14.66 5.37 1.47
N LEU A 158 -15.04 4.98 0.25
CA LEU A 158 -15.14 3.56 -0.12
C LEU A 158 -13.78 2.89 -0.20
N GLN A 159 -12.74 3.54 -0.76
CA GLN A 159 -11.39 2.97 -0.81
C GLN A 159 -10.87 2.63 0.60
N THR A 160 -11.04 3.55 1.54
CA THR A 160 -10.77 3.36 2.98
C THR A 160 -11.54 2.17 3.56
N LEU A 161 -12.84 2.05 3.26
CA LEU A 161 -13.65 0.93 3.74
C LEU A 161 -13.27 -0.41 3.09
N PHE A 162 -12.74 -0.40 1.88
CA PHE A 162 -12.37 -1.61 1.16
C PHE A 162 -10.94 -2.07 1.47
N CYS A 163 -10.01 -1.16 1.75
CA CYS A 163 -8.64 -1.54 2.13
C CYS A 163 -8.60 -2.25 3.48
N SER A 164 -9.33 -1.74 4.48
CA SER A 164 -9.45 -2.39 5.79
C SER A 164 -10.19 -3.71 5.71
N LYS A 165 -11.24 -3.82 4.88
CA LYS A 165 -11.95 -5.08 4.61
C LYS A 165 -11.04 -6.13 3.98
N LEU A 166 -10.15 -5.73 3.07
CA LEU A 166 -9.19 -6.65 2.44
C LEU A 166 -8.22 -7.22 3.47
N ILE A 167 -7.65 -6.39 4.35
CA ILE A 167 -6.76 -6.86 5.43
C ILE A 167 -7.54 -7.74 6.41
N ALA A 168 -8.74 -7.32 6.82
CA ALA A 168 -9.59 -8.10 7.71
C ALA A 168 -9.93 -9.47 7.09
N ALA A 169 -10.23 -9.53 5.79
CA ALA A 169 -10.48 -10.77 5.08
C ALA A 169 -9.23 -11.67 5.09
N ALA A 170 -8.04 -11.13 4.79
CA ALA A 170 -6.78 -11.87 4.84
C ALA A 170 -6.53 -12.44 6.24
N TYR A 171 -6.62 -11.60 7.28
CA TYR A 171 -6.39 -12.01 8.67
C TYR A 171 -7.42 -13.03 9.17
N LYS A 172 -8.68 -12.93 8.75
CA LYS A 172 -9.70 -13.95 9.04
C LYS A 172 -9.40 -15.28 8.35
N ASP A 173 -8.98 -15.25 7.08
CA ASP A 173 -8.66 -16.46 6.30
C ASP A 173 -7.52 -17.27 6.95
N ILE A 174 -6.52 -16.56 7.49
CA ILE A 174 -5.37 -17.20 8.16
C ILE A 174 -5.59 -17.47 9.66
N GLY A 175 -6.76 -17.11 10.21
CA GLY A 175 -7.16 -17.39 11.59
C GLY A 175 -6.64 -16.40 12.64
N LEU A 176 -6.18 -15.21 12.23
CA LEU A 176 -5.73 -14.14 13.13
C LEU A 176 -6.88 -13.27 13.65
N LEU A 177 -8.02 -13.24 12.95
CA LEU A 177 -9.22 -12.55 13.40
C LEU A 177 -10.37 -13.54 13.61
N GLY A 178 -11.18 -13.28 14.63
CA GLY A 178 -12.36 -14.08 14.95
C GLY A 178 -13.33 -14.18 13.76
N LYS A 179 -13.78 -15.41 13.44
CA LYS A 179 -14.68 -15.65 12.29
C LYS A 179 -16.03 -14.94 12.43
N HIS A 180 -16.48 -14.70 13.66
CA HIS A 180 -17.76 -14.09 14.00
C HIS A 180 -17.85 -12.59 13.67
N ARG A 181 -16.72 -11.88 13.62
CA ARG A 181 -16.69 -10.44 13.31
C ARG A 181 -16.86 -10.19 11.82
N LYS A 182 -17.62 -9.17 11.40
CA LYS A 182 -17.76 -8.86 9.97
C LYS A 182 -16.52 -8.10 9.51
N THR A 183 -16.08 -8.34 8.28
CA THR A 183 -14.94 -7.58 7.70
C THR A 183 -15.27 -6.09 7.56
N SER A 184 -16.55 -5.74 7.46
CA SER A 184 -17.06 -4.36 7.47
C SER A 184 -16.93 -3.63 8.80
N ASP A 185 -16.63 -4.34 9.89
CA ASP A 185 -16.47 -3.74 11.22
C ASP A 185 -15.08 -3.09 11.37
N PHE A 186 -14.20 -3.28 10.38
CA PHE A 186 -12.82 -2.82 10.40
C PHE A 186 -12.64 -1.59 9.50
N LEU A 187 -12.00 -0.57 10.06
CA LEU A 187 -11.54 0.65 9.39
C LEU A 187 -10.01 0.68 9.49
N PRO A 188 -9.30 1.46 8.65
CA PRO A 188 -7.84 1.54 8.72
C PRO A 188 -7.32 1.87 10.12
N LYS A 189 -8.00 2.77 10.84
CA LYS A 189 -7.70 3.09 12.24
C LYS A 189 -7.66 1.88 13.18
N HIS A 190 -8.49 0.86 12.93
CA HIS A 190 -8.56 -0.31 13.79
C HIS A 190 -7.30 -1.19 13.71
N PHE A 191 -6.41 -0.94 12.75
CA PHE A 191 -5.10 -1.59 12.66
C PHE A 191 -3.97 -0.77 13.31
N SER A 192 -4.29 0.42 13.85
CA SER A 192 -3.36 1.27 14.59
C SER A 192 -3.17 0.78 16.02
N VAL A 193 -2.07 1.20 16.67
CA VAL A 193 -1.72 0.78 18.03
C VAL A 193 -2.80 1.16 19.06
N GLN A 194 -3.50 2.27 18.82
CA GLN A 194 -4.57 2.76 19.71
C GLN A 194 -5.77 1.79 19.78
N TYR A 195 -5.93 0.92 18.78
CA TYR A 195 -7.08 0.05 18.64
C TYR A 195 -6.70 -1.44 18.72
N ASP A 196 -5.55 -1.79 19.31
CA ASP A 196 -5.11 -3.19 19.44
C ASP A 196 -6.16 -4.05 20.18
N ASP A 197 -6.79 -3.51 21.23
CA ASP A 197 -7.87 -4.19 21.96
C ASP A 197 -9.13 -4.38 21.09
N TYR A 198 -9.43 -3.43 20.21
CA TYR A 198 -10.55 -3.55 19.28
C TYR A 198 -10.25 -4.55 18.16
N LEU A 199 -9.01 -4.65 17.71
CA LEU A 199 -8.61 -5.59 16.67
C LEU A 199 -8.79 -7.03 17.16
N ASP A 200 -8.44 -7.29 18.43
CA ASP A 200 -8.60 -8.57 19.12
C ASP A 200 -8.01 -9.73 18.29
N LEU A 201 -6.68 -9.67 18.11
CA LEU A 201 -5.96 -10.70 17.36
C LEU A 201 -5.92 -12.02 18.15
N GLN A 202 -6.16 -13.10 17.44
CA GLN A 202 -6.34 -14.44 18.00
C GLN A 202 -5.03 -15.24 17.98
N GLY A 203 -5.00 -16.33 18.76
CA GLY A 203 -3.89 -17.29 18.72
C GLY A 203 -2.55 -16.73 19.22
N GLY A 204 -2.59 -15.76 20.13
CA GLY A 204 -1.40 -15.09 20.66
C GLY A 204 -0.72 -14.14 19.66
N ALA A 205 -1.40 -13.80 18.57
CA ALA A 205 -0.88 -12.85 17.59
C ALA A 205 -1.02 -11.41 18.10
N LEU A 206 -0.06 -10.57 17.71
CA LEU A 206 0.03 -9.17 18.11
C LEU A 206 0.56 -8.33 16.93
N LEU A 207 0.18 -7.06 16.87
CA LEU A 207 0.88 -6.08 16.06
C LEU A 207 1.86 -5.31 16.95
N GLY A 208 3.11 -5.17 16.49
CA GLY A 208 4.12 -4.38 17.16
C GLY A 208 3.79 -2.88 17.13
N PRO A 209 4.66 -2.02 17.69
CA PRO A 209 4.43 -0.57 17.69
C PRO A 209 4.35 -0.01 16.26
N GLU A 210 3.79 1.20 16.14
CA GLU A 210 3.88 1.99 14.90
C GLU A 210 5.30 2.49 14.72
N LEU A 211 5.96 2.05 13.63
CA LEU A 211 7.30 2.45 13.27
C LEU A 211 7.26 3.39 12.07
N PRO A 212 7.47 4.71 12.24
CA PRO A 212 7.53 5.66 11.13
C PRO A 212 8.53 5.24 10.07
N VAL A 213 8.14 5.32 8.80
CA VAL A 213 9.03 5.10 7.66
C VAL A 213 9.64 6.45 7.27
N SER A 214 10.96 6.58 7.43
CA SER A 214 11.73 7.75 7.01
C SER A 214 12.15 7.62 5.55
N PHE A 215 12.04 8.75 4.83
CA PHE A 215 12.48 8.92 3.45
C PHE A 215 13.70 9.86 3.35
N ASP A 216 14.38 10.11 4.47
CA ASP A 216 15.51 11.06 4.52
C ASP A 216 16.62 10.66 3.53
N SER A 217 16.88 9.35 3.38
CA SER A 217 17.87 8.78 2.45
C SER A 217 17.52 8.89 0.96
N VAL A 218 16.31 9.37 0.63
CA VAL A 218 15.84 9.63 -0.73
C VAL A 218 15.31 11.07 -0.88
N SER A 219 15.54 11.93 0.11
CA SER A 219 15.01 13.31 0.15
C SER A 219 15.34 14.11 -1.11
N ALA A 220 16.59 14.05 -1.60
CA ALA A 220 16.99 14.73 -2.83
C ALA A 220 16.23 14.22 -4.07
N GLU A 221 15.97 12.91 -4.16
CA GLU A 221 15.20 12.29 -5.24
C GLU A 221 13.72 12.75 -5.17
N VAL A 222 13.17 12.82 -3.96
CA VAL A 222 11.80 13.26 -3.70
C VAL A 222 11.62 14.73 -4.09
N GLU A 223 12.53 15.60 -3.66
CA GLU A 223 12.46 17.03 -3.98
C GLU A 223 12.58 17.30 -5.48
N LYS A 224 13.46 16.57 -6.18
CA LYS A 224 13.56 16.66 -7.64
C LYS A 224 12.24 16.33 -8.33
N ILE A 225 11.55 15.28 -7.88
CA ILE A 225 10.25 14.87 -8.46
C ILE A 225 9.17 15.90 -8.18
N LYS A 226 9.10 16.42 -6.95
CA LYS A 226 8.16 17.50 -6.61
C LYS A 226 8.38 18.73 -7.50
N GLN A 227 9.64 19.10 -7.74
CA GLN A 227 9.99 20.20 -8.65
C GLN A 227 9.52 19.92 -10.08
N THR A 228 9.80 18.73 -10.61
CA THR A 228 9.34 18.33 -11.96
C THR A 228 7.82 18.36 -12.08
N ILE A 229 7.08 17.84 -11.09
CA ILE A 229 5.62 17.89 -11.08
C ILE A 229 5.13 19.35 -11.06
N ALA A 230 5.72 20.21 -10.22
CA ALA A 230 5.34 21.62 -10.14
C ALA A 230 5.66 22.40 -11.42
N GLU A 231 6.74 22.05 -12.14
CA GLU A 231 7.07 22.62 -13.45
C GLU A 231 6.06 22.17 -14.52
N ASP A 232 5.75 20.87 -14.58
CA ASP A 232 4.78 20.31 -15.50
C ASP A 232 3.38 20.90 -15.30
N GLU A 233 2.95 21.09 -14.05
CA GLU A 233 1.67 21.72 -13.73
C GLU A 233 1.63 23.18 -14.18
N ARG A 234 2.72 23.94 -13.97
CA ARG A 234 2.84 25.33 -14.47
C ARG A 234 2.79 25.40 -15.99
N GLN A 235 3.53 24.53 -16.68
CA GLN A 235 3.52 24.46 -18.14
C GLN A 235 2.16 23.99 -18.69
N CYS A 236 1.44 23.13 -17.99
CA CYS A 236 0.13 22.69 -18.43
C CYS A 236 -0.95 23.76 -18.24
N ALA A 237 -0.83 24.58 -17.18
CA ALA A 237 -1.71 25.71 -16.92
C ALA A 237 -1.52 26.86 -17.93
N SER A 238 -0.32 27.01 -18.50
CA SER A 238 0.00 28.07 -19.45
C SER A 238 -0.36 27.76 -20.92
N ARG A 239 -0.86 26.55 -21.24
CA ARG A 239 -1.27 26.18 -22.60
C ARG A 239 -2.70 26.66 -22.90
N PRO A 240 -2.97 27.30 -24.05
CA PRO A 240 -4.33 27.64 -24.45
C PRO A 240 -5.18 26.36 -24.54
N PHE A 241 -6.27 26.30 -23.78
CA PHE A 241 -7.12 25.13 -23.73
C PHE A 241 -8.07 25.13 -24.93
N HIS A 242 -8.06 24.07 -25.76
CA HIS A 242 -8.96 23.91 -26.93
C HIS A 242 -9.87 22.67 -26.80
N GLY A 243 -10.16 22.22 -25.57
CA GLY A 243 -10.96 21.03 -25.29
C GLY A 243 -12.03 21.26 -24.21
N SER A 244 -12.84 20.25 -23.91
CA SER A 244 -13.81 20.32 -22.79
C SER A 244 -13.14 20.01 -21.44
N PRO A 245 -13.61 20.56 -20.31
CA PRO A 245 -13.00 20.35 -18.98
C PRO A 245 -12.79 18.87 -18.59
N ARG A 246 -13.63 17.96 -19.10
CA ARG A 246 -13.54 16.50 -18.88
C ARG A 246 -12.28 15.87 -19.49
N THR A 247 -11.73 16.48 -20.55
CA THR A 247 -10.49 16.03 -21.20
C THR A 247 -9.24 16.49 -20.45
N TYR A 248 -9.31 17.62 -19.74
CA TYR A 248 -8.23 18.14 -18.89
C TYR A 248 -7.92 17.18 -17.72
N VAL A 249 -8.93 16.80 -16.95
CA VAL A 249 -8.77 15.92 -15.78
C VAL A 249 -8.20 14.55 -16.19
N ARG A 250 -8.71 13.98 -17.29
CA ARG A 250 -8.29 12.67 -17.80
C ARG A 250 -6.85 12.67 -18.35
N SER A 251 -6.40 13.80 -18.92
CA SER A 251 -5.00 13.97 -19.35
C SER A 251 -4.04 14.18 -18.18
N ARG A 252 -4.48 14.82 -17.10
CA ARG A 252 -3.70 15.00 -15.85
C ARG A 252 -3.44 13.67 -15.13
N THR A 253 -4.44 12.79 -15.03
CA THR A 253 -4.28 11.45 -14.42
C THR A 253 -3.35 10.54 -15.26
N ARG A 254 -3.48 10.58 -16.59
CA ARG A 254 -2.59 9.82 -17.50
C ARG A 254 -1.14 10.31 -17.44
N ARG A 255 -0.90 11.62 -17.27
CA ARG A 255 0.47 12.17 -17.13
C ARG A 255 1.12 11.80 -15.81
N HIS A 256 0.40 11.82 -14.69
CA HIS A 256 0.92 11.30 -13.42
C HIS A 256 1.24 9.80 -13.50
N GLN A 257 0.40 9.01 -14.18
CA GLN A 257 0.68 7.59 -14.44
C GLN A 257 1.89 7.39 -15.38
N MET A 258 2.10 8.27 -16.38
CA MET A 258 3.29 8.22 -17.24
C MET A 258 4.56 8.66 -16.50
N LEU A 259 4.50 9.66 -15.63
CA LEU A 259 5.60 10.05 -14.74
C LEU A 259 5.97 8.90 -13.79
N LEU A 260 4.97 8.21 -13.24
CA LEU A 260 5.13 6.96 -12.50
C LEU A 260 5.81 5.88 -13.34
N ALA A 261 5.38 5.65 -14.59
CA ALA A 261 6.01 4.69 -15.50
C ALA A 261 7.45 5.09 -15.86
N HIS A 262 7.74 6.39 -15.98
CA HIS A 262 9.07 6.91 -16.24
C HIS A 262 9.99 6.79 -15.02
N LEU A 263 9.46 6.99 -13.81
CA LEU A 263 10.17 6.75 -12.55
C LEU A 263 10.42 5.25 -12.32
N ILE A 264 9.46 4.38 -12.67
CA ILE A 264 9.63 2.92 -12.70
C ILE A 264 10.74 2.54 -13.70
N SER A 265 10.82 3.22 -14.85
CA SER A 265 11.89 3.05 -15.84
C SER A 265 13.25 3.61 -15.36
N CYS A 266 13.29 4.69 -14.59
CA CYS A 266 14.52 5.18 -13.97
C CYS A 266 14.98 4.27 -12.83
N SER A 267 14.09 3.66 -12.05
CA SER A 267 14.45 2.61 -11.10
C SER A 267 14.92 1.31 -11.80
N HIS A 268 14.55 1.07 -13.06
CA HIS A 268 15.18 0.03 -13.87
C HIS A 268 16.65 0.30 -14.17
N SER A 269 17.15 1.55 -14.12
CA SER A 269 18.61 1.80 -14.19
C SER A 269 19.34 1.25 -12.96
N LEU A 270 18.70 1.33 -11.79
CA LEU A 270 19.22 0.77 -10.54
C LEU A 270 19.05 -0.76 -10.47
N ILE A 271 17.96 -1.32 -11.01
CA ILE A 271 17.72 -2.78 -11.08
C ILE A 271 18.54 -3.45 -12.19
N SER A 272 18.75 -2.79 -13.33
CA SER A 272 19.60 -3.28 -14.43
C SER A 272 21.08 -3.35 -14.01
N CYS A 273 21.56 -2.41 -13.18
CA CYS A 273 22.87 -2.50 -12.55
C CYS A 273 22.99 -3.66 -11.54
N MET A 274 21.89 -4.20 -11.02
CA MET A 274 21.89 -5.34 -10.10
C MET A 274 21.68 -6.71 -10.79
N LEU A 275 21.30 -6.73 -12.07
CA LEU A 275 21.09 -7.95 -12.86
C LEU A 275 22.30 -8.33 -13.72
N HIS A 276 23.29 -7.44 -13.87
CA HIS A 276 24.57 -7.75 -14.51
C HIS A 276 25.75 -7.30 -13.65
N PRO A 277 26.22 -8.13 -12.71
CA PRO A 277 27.54 -7.93 -12.15
C PRO A 277 28.55 -8.41 -13.20
N TRP A 278 29.25 -7.47 -13.83
CA TRP A 278 30.54 -7.67 -14.50
C TRP A 278 30.57 -8.60 -15.73
N ARG A 279 30.89 -8.00 -16.88
CA ARG A 279 32.00 -8.53 -17.69
C ARG A 279 33.30 -7.95 -17.14
#